data_AF-A0A8B6FBX4-F1
#
_entry.id   AF-A0A8B6FBX4-F1
#
_cell.length_a   1.000
_cell.length_b   1.000
_cell.length_c   1.000
_cell.angle_alpha   90.00
_cell.angle_beta   90.00
_cell.angle_gamma   90.00
#
_symmetry.space_group_name_H-M   'P 1'
#
loop_
_entity.id
_entity.type
_entity.pdbx_description
1 polymer ?
#
loop_
_entity_poly.entity_id
_entity_poly.type
_entity_poly.pdbx_seq_one_letter_code
_entity_poly.pdbx_strand_id
1 'polypeptide(L)'
;MAKPININKANFTQLKAIKKIGETRALAIIAKREEDGLLNLDNLKEIPEAPQSLWTALLNEKIICFEDPEESDEGQEVLKNTIESLRHKILSVEKSRDDMAETFQTKIEKISEQSKAHIEEQRLMFEQQRDVYTKQKQEQIEQMKEMIKSQNEEIKDIHEYSKKIQTQLQQKETLLKVEKVIAEKEEKSSPVQLLKGKYNANDHKHSDYGGPTAPKMSTYDGRNDWRPYYLQFSTIADRCKWQSEQRLYKLIECLRDKALKFYSSRPKLVQTNYESLCKKMEERFGRKEPPHIVRRLLQDLKQEQEESLEEFAEREQELATDGYPDTPG
;
A
#
# COMPACT_ATOMS: atom_id res chain seq x y z
N MET A 1 -38.48 74.73 -31.81
CA MET A 1 -38.90 74.32 -30.44
C MET A 1 -37.70 74.56 -29.53
N ALA A 2 -37.87 75.17 -28.36
CA ALA A 2 -36.76 75.43 -27.45
C ALA A 2 -36.21 74.12 -26.85
N LYS A 3 -34.91 74.04 -26.57
CA LYS A 3 -34.29 72.87 -25.91
C LYS A 3 -34.94 72.69 -24.52
N PRO A 4 -35.39 71.47 -24.15
CA PRO A 4 -35.91 71.22 -22.81
C PRO A 4 -34.89 71.64 -21.76
N ILE A 5 -35.37 72.25 -20.68
CA ILE A 5 -34.52 72.71 -19.58
C ILE A 5 -34.29 71.54 -18.62
N ASN A 6 -33.03 71.15 -18.43
CA ASN A 6 -32.66 70.10 -17.51
C ASN A 6 -32.88 70.55 -16.06
N ILE A 7 -33.85 69.95 -15.36
CA ILE A 7 -34.23 70.26 -13.98
C ILE A 7 -33.21 69.77 -12.95
N ASN A 8 -32.10 69.15 -13.34
CA ASN A 8 -30.99 68.87 -12.43
C ASN A 8 -29.80 69.81 -12.66
N LYS A 9 -29.65 70.37 -13.87
CA LYS A 9 -28.53 71.25 -14.25
C LYS A 9 -28.88 72.75 -14.36
N ALA A 10 -30.17 73.11 -14.51
CA ALA A 10 -30.59 74.48 -14.80
C ALA A 10 -30.42 75.46 -13.63
N ASN A 11 -29.95 76.67 -13.89
CA ASN A 11 -29.83 77.72 -12.87
C ASN A 11 -31.16 78.43 -12.60
N PHE A 12 -31.20 79.27 -11.55
CA PHE A 12 -32.39 80.01 -11.14
C PHE A 12 -33.03 80.83 -12.26
N THR A 13 -32.23 81.55 -13.04
CA THR A 13 -32.70 82.38 -14.15
C THR A 13 -33.39 81.53 -15.22
N GLN A 14 -32.81 80.37 -15.54
CA GLN A 14 -33.37 79.41 -16.50
C GLN A 14 -34.68 78.80 -15.98
N LEU A 15 -34.77 78.45 -14.70
CA LEU A 15 -35.99 77.93 -14.07
C LEU A 15 -37.10 78.98 -14.00
N LYS A 16 -36.76 80.23 -13.66
CA LYS A 16 -37.70 81.35 -13.59
C LYS A 16 -38.32 81.68 -14.95
N ALA A 17 -37.56 81.48 -16.03
CA ALA A 17 -38.02 81.70 -17.40
C ALA A 17 -39.07 80.67 -17.88
N ILE A 18 -39.24 79.56 -17.15
CA ILE A 18 -40.23 78.54 -17.52
C ILE A 18 -41.64 79.06 -17.23
N LYS A 19 -42.50 78.99 -18.26
CA LYS A 19 -43.90 79.41 -18.19
C LYS A 19 -44.60 78.66 -17.04
N LYS A 20 -45.28 79.40 -16.16
CA LYS A 20 -45.99 78.91 -14.96
C LYS A 20 -45.10 78.40 -13.81
N ILE A 21 -43.77 78.51 -13.86
CA ILE A 21 -42.91 78.28 -12.67
C ILE A 21 -42.80 79.58 -11.87
N GLY A 22 -42.27 80.63 -12.48
CA GLY A 22 -42.06 81.91 -11.80
C GLY A 22 -41.01 81.81 -10.68
N GLU A 23 -40.92 82.85 -9.85
CA GLU A 23 -39.80 83.03 -8.91
C GLU A 23 -39.85 82.04 -7.73
N THR A 24 -41.02 81.92 -7.10
CA THR A 24 -41.22 81.11 -5.90
C THR A 24 -40.96 79.62 -6.17
N ARG A 25 -41.46 79.09 -7.29
CA ARG A 25 -41.27 77.68 -7.65
C ARG A 25 -39.85 77.39 -8.12
N ALA A 26 -39.19 78.35 -8.77
CA ALA A 26 -37.78 78.21 -9.14
C ALA A 26 -36.87 78.11 -7.92
N LEU A 27 -37.13 78.90 -6.86
CA LEU A 27 -36.44 78.76 -5.57
C LEU A 27 -36.72 77.41 -4.92
N ALA A 28 -37.99 76.97 -4.91
CA ALA A 28 -38.37 75.69 -4.32
C ALA A 28 -37.71 74.49 -5.01
N ILE A 29 -37.59 74.52 -6.35
CA ILE A 29 -36.84 73.49 -7.10
C ILE A 29 -35.37 73.46 -6.65
N ILE A 30 -34.72 74.63 -6.52
CA ILE A 30 -33.31 74.68 -6.11
C ILE A 30 -33.14 74.17 -4.68
N ALA A 31 -34.00 74.60 -3.75
CA ALA A 31 -33.98 74.10 -2.38
C ALA A 31 -34.18 72.58 -2.32
N LYS A 32 -35.11 72.05 -3.14
CA LYS A 32 -35.34 70.60 -3.21
C LYS A 32 -34.16 69.84 -3.82
N ARG A 33 -33.43 70.42 -4.78
CA ARG A 33 -32.16 69.85 -5.28
C ARG A 33 -31.06 69.82 -4.22
N GLU A 34 -30.97 70.87 -3.42
CA GLU A 34 -30.00 70.93 -2.32
C GLU A 34 -30.31 69.89 -1.24
N GLU A 35 -31.59 69.56 -1.04
CA GLU A 35 -32.04 68.53 -0.09
C GLU A 35 -31.88 67.09 -0.63
N ASP A 36 -32.41 66.81 -1.83
CA ASP A 36 -32.56 65.44 -2.37
C ASP A 36 -31.49 65.04 -3.41
N GLY A 37 -30.70 65.99 -3.91
CA GLY A 37 -29.74 65.77 -4.99
C GLY A 37 -30.41 65.75 -6.38
N LEU A 38 -30.30 64.62 -7.10
CA LEU A 38 -30.90 64.47 -8.43
C LEU A 38 -32.41 64.28 -8.31
N LEU A 39 -33.16 65.28 -8.75
CA LEU A 39 -34.61 65.27 -8.75
C LEU A 39 -35.16 64.40 -9.87
N ASN A 40 -36.21 63.65 -9.55
CA ASN A 40 -37.09 63.00 -10.50
C ASN A 40 -38.51 63.59 -10.41
N LEU A 41 -39.44 63.06 -11.19
CA LEU A 41 -40.82 63.54 -11.25
C LEU A 41 -41.53 63.47 -9.89
N ASP A 42 -41.24 62.46 -9.07
CA ASP A 42 -41.89 62.30 -7.78
C ASP A 42 -41.37 63.31 -6.76
N ASN A 43 -40.06 63.62 -6.77
CA ASN A 43 -39.51 64.72 -5.96
C ASN A 43 -40.14 66.07 -6.29
N LEU A 44 -40.44 66.35 -7.57
CA LEU A 44 -41.08 67.61 -7.97
C LEU A 44 -42.54 67.71 -7.51
N LYS A 45 -43.28 66.59 -7.44
CA LYS A 45 -44.68 66.57 -6.97
C LYS A 45 -44.80 66.84 -5.47
N GLU A 46 -43.72 66.71 -4.71
CA GLU A 46 -43.67 67.03 -3.28
C GLU A 46 -43.56 68.54 -3.01
N ILE A 47 -43.22 69.35 -4.02
CA ILE A 47 -43.06 70.80 -3.89
C ILE A 47 -44.44 71.46 -3.65
N PRO A 48 -44.70 72.02 -2.45
CA PRO A 48 -46.02 72.52 -2.08
C PRO A 48 -46.46 73.75 -2.87
N GLU A 49 -45.52 74.51 -3.45
CA GLU A 49 -45.78 75.74 -4.19
C GLU A 49 -46.38 75.50 -5.60
N ALA A 50 -46.47 74.25 -6.07
CA ALA A 50 -46.95 73.90 -7.41
C ALA A 50 -47.97 72.74 -7.42
N PRO A 51 -49.01 72.79 -8.28
CA PRO A 51 -49.89 71.64 -8.48
C PRO A 51 -49.13 70.45 -9.09
N GLN A 52 -49.36 69.23 -8.59
CA GLN A 52 -48.68 68.01 -9.11
C GLN A 52 -48.86 67.80 -10.62
N SER A 53 -50.01 68.21 -11.17
CA SER A 53 -50.32 68.11 -12.61
C SER A 53 -49.48 69.04 -13.50
N LEU A 54 -48.87 70.09 -12.92
CA LEU A 54 -48.02 71.03 -13.65
C LEU A 54 -46.73 70.34 -14.14
N TRP A 55 -46.08 69.55 -13.29
CA TRP A 55 -44.82 68.89 -13.62
C TRP A 55 -44.97 67.84 -14.72
N THR A 56 -46.05 67.06 -14.65
CA THR A 56 -46.40 66.10 -15.72
C THR A 56 -46.70 66.78 -17.04
N ALA A 57 -47.36 67.95 -17.03
CA ALA A 57 -47.63 68.72 -18.24
C ALA A 57 -46.34 69.28 -18.86
N LEU A 58 -45.44 69.84 -18.03
CA LEU A 58 -44.16 70.37 -18.49
C LEU A 58 -43.23 69.29 -19.07
N LEU A 59 -43.26 68.07 -18.52
CA LEU A 59 -42.52 66.92 -19.06
C LEU A 59 -43.11 66.43 -20.39
N ASN A 60 -44.44 66.29 -20.47
CA ASN A 60 -45.11 65.84 -21.69
C ASN A 60 -44.98 66.85 -22.84
N GLU A 61 -45.00 68.15 -22.52
CA GLU A 61 -44.73 69.24 -23.48
C GLU A 61 -43.24 69.36 -23.84
N LYS A 62 -42.35 68.53 -23.27
CA LYS A 62 -40.89 68.56 -23.45
C LYS A 62 -40.29 69.94 -23.16
N ILE A 63 -40.85 70.65 -22.18
CA ILE A 63 -40.33 71.94 -21.71
C ILE A 63 -39.21 71.70 -20.70
N ILE A 64 -39.31 70.62 -19.93
CA ILE A 64 -38.33 70.20 -18.92
C ILE A 64 -37.88 68.76 -19.17
N CYS A 65 -36.67 68.42 -18.75
CA CYS A 65 -36.14 67.05 -18.72
C CYS A 65 -35.30 66.83 -17.46
N PHE A 66 -35.02 65.58 -17.11
CA PHE A 66 -34.14 65.25 -15.98
C PHE A 66 -32.71 64.92 -16.41
N GLU A 67 -32.55 64.47 -17.66
CA GLU A 67 -31.29 64.11 -18.30
C GLU A 67 -31.25 64.73 -19.70
N ASP A 68 -30.04 65.06 -20.18
CA ASP A 68 -29.87 65.62 -21.52
C ASP A 68 -30.00 64.49 -22.56
N PRO A 69 -30.82 64.65 -23.62
CA PRO A 69 -31.04 63.60 -24.61
C PRO A 69 -29.76 63.10 -25.32
N GLU A 70 -28.71 63.93 -25.38
CA GLU A 70 -27.44 63.63 -26.06
C GLU A 70 -26.51 62.72 -25.24
N GLU A 71 -26.56 62.77 -23.90
CA GLU A 71 -25.72 61.92 -23.03
C GLU A 71 -26.19 60.43 -23.04
N SER A 72 -27.45 60.18 -23.42
CA SER A 72 -28.02 58.82 -23.48
C SER A 72 -27.48 57.98 -24.65
N ASP A 73 -27.21 58.59 -25.81
CA ASP A 73 -26.81 57.84 -27.01
C ASP A 73 -25.34 57.42 -26.96
N GLU A 74 -24.46 58.26 -26.39
CA GLU A 74 -23.03 57.93 -26.21
C GLU A 74 -22.84 56.76 -25.24
N GLY A 75 -23.60 56.72 -24.14
CA GLY A 75 -23.56 55.60 -23.19
C GLY A 75 -24.01 54.26 -23.79
N GLN A 76 -25.00 54.28 -24.68
CA GLN A 76 -25.49 53.09 -25.38
C GLN A 76 -24.46 52.55 -26.40
N GLU A 77 -23.79 53.43 -27.14
CA GLU A 77 -22.78 53.03 -28.12
C GLU A 77 -21.53 52.45 -27.45
N VAL A 78 -21.09 53.02 -26.32
CA VAL A 78 -19.99 52.46 -25.50
C VAL A 78 -20.38 51.09 -24.94
N LEU A 79 -21.61 50.93 -24.45
CA LEU A 79 -22.11 49.64 -23.96
C LEU A 79 -22.11 48.59 -25.07
N LYS A 80 -22.58 48.94 -26.28
CA LYS A 80 -22.62 48.05 -27.44
C LYS A 80 -21.21 47.58 -27.84
N ASN A 81 -20.26 48.49 -27.97
CA ASN A 81 -18.87 48.17 -28.28
C ASN A 81 -18.22 47.28 -27.21
N THR A 82 -18.57 47.50 -25.93
CA THR A 82 -18.10 46.67 -24.83
C THR A 82 -18.67 45.25 -24.91
N ILE A 83 -19.96 45.09 -25.24
CA ILE A 83 -20.59 43.79 -25.44
C ILE A 83 -19.96 43.03 -26.61
N GLU A 84 -19.70 43.69 -27.73
CA GLU A 84 -19.03 43.07 -28.89
C GLU A 84 -17.61 42.60 -28.55
N SER A 85 -16.85 43.42 -27.82
CA SER A 85 -15.52 43.04 -27.32
C SER A 85 -15.58 41.81 -26.40
N LEU A 86 -16.55 41.79 -25.47
CA LEU A 86 -16.74 40.66 -24.56
C LEU A 86 -17.13 39.37 -25.31
N ARG A 87 -18.01 39.46 -26.32
CA ARG A 87 -18.37 38.31 -27.16
C ARG A 87 -17.15 37.72 -27.87
N HIS A 88 -16.30 38.56 -28.45
CA HIS A 88 -15.07 38.08 -29.08
C HIS A 88 -14.12 37.40 -28.08
N LYS A 89 -14.00 37.93 -26.86
CA LYS A 89 -13.19 37.30 -25.81
C LYS A 89 -13.77 35.94 -25.39
N ILE A 90 -15.09 35.83 -25.25
CA ILE A 90 -15.76 34.56 -24.92
C ILE A 90 -15.49 33.51 -26.00
N LEU A 91 -15.69 33.85 -27.27
CA LEU A 91 -15.42 32.94 -28.39
C LEU A 91 -13.96 32.46 -28.43
N SER A 92 -13.01 33.37 -28.15
CA SER A 92 -11.60 33.04 -28.07
C SER A 92 -11.30 32.04 -26.94
N VAL A 93 -11.91 32.26 -25.76
CA VAL A 93 -11.76 31.37 -24.60
C VAL A 93 -12.39 30.01 -24.86
N GLU A 94 -13.58 29.96 -25.46
CA GLU A 94 -14.26 28.71 -25.82
C GLU A 94 -13.42 27.89 -26.79
N LYS A 95 -12.88 28.52 -27.83
CA LYS A 95 -11.99 27.84 -28.78
C LYS A 95 -10.73 27.29 -28.11
N SER A 96 -10.07 28.11 -27.27
CA SER A 96 -8.89 27.68 -26.51
C SER A 96 -9.20 26.50 -25.58
N ARG A 97 -10.38 26.50 -24.93
CA ARG A 97 -10.85 25.40 -24.10
C ARG A 97 -11.06 24.12 -24.91
N ASP A 98 -11.67 24.23 -26.08
CA ASP A 98 -11.96 23.08 -26.92
C ASP A 98 -10.66 22.47 -27.49
N ASP A 99 -9.73 23.31 -27.97
CA ASP A 99 -8.38 22.87 -28.39
C ASP A 99 -7.66 22.17 -27.23
N MET A 100 -7.74 22.74 -26.02
CA MET A 100 -7.14 22.14 -24.83
C MET A 100 -7.79 20.79 -24.48
N ALA A 101 -9.11 20.67 -24.59
CA ALA A 101 -9.83 19.41 -24.36
C ALA A 101 -9.39 18.31 -25.35
N GLU A 102 -9.22 18.65 -26.63
CA GLU A 102 -8.75 17.70 -27.64
C GLU A 102 -7.30 17.23 -27.37
N THR A 103 -6.41 18.16 -26.97
CA THR A 103 -5.04 17.79 -26.59
C THR A 103 -4.98 16.93 -25.32
N PHE A 104 -5.89 17.13 -24.36
CA PHE A 104 -5.97 16.27 -23.19
C PHE A 104 -6.53 14.89 -23.54
N GLN A 105 -7.56 14.83 -24.37
CA GLN A 105 -8.17 13.58 -24.79
C GLN A 105 -7.16 12.67 -25.51
N THR A 106 -6.41 13.23 -26.47
CA THR A 106 -5.36 12.49 -27.20
C THR A 106 -4.22 12.01 -26.30
N LYS A 107 -3.81 12.80 -25.29
CA LYS A 107 -2.82 12.36 -24.29
C LYS A 107 -3.36 11.23 -23.41
N ILE A 108 -4.62 11.32 -22.97
CA ILE A 108 -5.27 10.27 -22.18
C ILE A 108 -5.33 8.96 -22.96
N GLU A 109 -5.73 9.01 -24.23
CA GLU A 109 -5.78 7.84 -25.11
C GLU A 109 -4.40 7.20 -25.29
N LYS A 110 -3.38 8.01 -25.57
CA LYS A 110 -2.00 7.52 -25.70
C LYS A 110 -1.48 6.86 -24.43
N ILE A 111 -1.74 7.45 -23.25
CA ILE A 111 -1.37 6.86 -21.96
C ILE A 111 -2.13 5.55 -21.74
N SER A 112 -3.42 5.51 -22.08
CA SER A 112 -4.25 4.30 -21.96
C SER A 112 -3.71 3.16 -22.83
N GLU A 113 -3.37 3.44 -24.08
CA GLU A 113 -2.80 2.44 -25.01
C GLU A 113 -1.43 1.94 -24.54
N GLN A 114 -0.54 2.84 -24.11
CA GLN A 114 0.76 2.46 -23.56
C GLN A 114 0.60 1.60 -22.30
N SER A 115 -0.33 1.95 -21.42
CA SER A 115 -0.61 1.16 -20.21
C SER A 115 -1.15 -0.22 -20.55
N LYS A 116 -2.09 -0.34 -21.51
CA LYS A 116 -2.62 -1.64 -21.96
C LYS A 116 -1.53 -2.52 -22.57
N ALA A 117 -0.69 -1.96 -23.44
CA ALA A 117 0.42 -2.70 -24.04
C ALA A 117 1.39 -3.23 -22.99
N HIS A 118 1.74 -2.40 -21.99
CA HIS A 118 2.64 -2.80 -20.92
C HIS A 118 2.04 -3.90 -20.02
N ILE A 119 0.73 -3.81 -19.71
CA ILE A 119 0.03 -4.84 -18.94
C ILE A 119 0.06 -6.18 -19.68
N GLU A 120 -0.18 -6.18 -20.99
CA GLU A 120 -0.18 -7.42 -21.79
C GLU A 120 1.24 -8.02 -21.90
N GLU A 121 2.27 -7.18 -22.04
CA GLU A 121 3.67 -7.63 -22.03
C GLU A 121 4.05 -8.28 -20.69
N GLN A 122 3.70 -7.64 -19.56
CA GLN A 122 3.90 -8.23 -18.23
C GLN A 122 3.15 -9.55 -18.07
N ARG A 123 1.90 -9.61 -18.54
CA ARG A 123 1.08 -10.83 -18.49
C ARG A 123 1.72 -11.97 -19.26
N LEU A 124 2.20 -11.71 -20.48
CA LEU A 124 2.88 -12.71 -21.30
C LEU A 124 4.17 -13.21 -20.63
N MET A 125 4.94 -12.30 -20.03
CA MET A 125 6.14 -12.66 -19.27
C MET A 125 5.82 -13.56 -18.07
N PHE A 126 4.80 -13.23 -17.29
CA PHE A 126 4.37 -14.05 -16.15
C PHE A 126 3.85 -15.41 -16.59
N GLU A 127 3.13 -15.48 -17.71
CA GLU A 127 2.65 -16.74 -18.27
C GLU A 127 3.81 -17.64 -18.71
N GLN A 128 4.81 -17.08 -19.40
CA GLN A 128 6.02 -17.81 -19.78
C GLN A 128 6.79 -18.32 -18.55
N GLN A 129 6.98 -17.49 -17.52
CA GLN A 129 7.63 -17.91 -16.28
C GLN A 129 6.85 -19.03 -15.58
N ARG A 130 5.51 -18.91 -15.52
CA ARG A 130 4.64 -19.95 -14.94
C ARG A 130 4.77 -21.26 -15.70
N ASP A 131 4.82 -21.23 -17.03
CA ASP A 131 4.93 -22.41 -17.85
C ASP A 131 6.29 -23.10 -17.69
N VAL A 132 7.38 -22.33 -17.65
CA VAL A 132 8.73 -22.85 -17.37
C VAL A 132 8.77 -23.50 -15.99
N TYR A 133 8.27 -22.82 -14.96
CA TYR A 133 8.23 -23.35 -13.60
C TYR A 133 7.41 -24.64 -13.51
N THR A 134 6.24 -24.66 -14.17
CA THR A 134 5.36 -25.83 -14.20
C THR A 134 6.03 -27.01 -14.88
N LYS A 135 6.70 -26.80 -16.03
CA LYS A 135 7.46 -27.84 -16.71
C LYS A 135 8.59 -28.40 -15.84
N GLN A 136 9.38 -27.53 -15.22
CA GLN A 136 10.46 -27.95 -14.31
C GLN A 136 9.94 -28.75 -13.13
N LYS A 137 8.81 -28.33 -12.52
CA LYS A 137 8.19 -29.08 -11.43
C LYS A 137 7.63 -30.42 -11.88
N GLN A 138 7.04 -30.47 -13.06
CA GLN A 138 6.55 -31.73 -13.62
C GLN A 138 7.69 -32.71 -13.88
N GLU A 139 8.82 -32.24 -14.39
CA GLU A 139 10.01 -33.06 -14.61
C GLU A 139 10.61 -33.60 -13.29
N GLN A 140 10.69 -32.75 -12.25
CA GLN A 140 11.11 -33.19 -10.91
C GLN A 140 10.18 -34.26 -10.34
N ILE A 141 8.86 -34.12 -10.52
CA ILE A 141 7.89 -35.13 -10.09
C ILE A 141 8.10 -36.44 -10.84
N GLU A 142 8.35 -36.39 -12.15
CA GLU A 142 8.53 -37.59 -12.94
C GLU A 142 9.82 -38.34 -12.58
N GLN A 143 10.92 -37.61 -12.35
CA GLN A 143 12.16 -38.18 -11.82
C GLN A 143 11.95 -38.86 -10.46
N MET A 144 11.17 -38.23 -9.57
CA MET A 144 10.87 -38.79 -8.26
C MET A 144 10.00 -40.06 -8.34
N LYS A 145 9.03 -40.10 -9.27
CA LYS A 145 8.22 -41.31 -9.51
C LYS A 145 9.08 -42.49 -9.95
N GLU A 146 10.01 -42.28 -10.88
CA GLU A 146 10.91 -43.35 -11.33
C GLU A 146 11.82 -43.84 -10.20
N MET A 147 12.32 -42.92 -9.36
CA MET A 147 13.10 -43.30 -8.16
C MET A 147 12.27 -44.14 -7.18
N ILE A 148 11.04 -43.73 -6.88
CA ILE A 148 10.13 -44.48 -6.01
C ILE A 148 9.83 -45.87 -6.59
N LYS A 149 9.64 -45.96 -7.91
CA LYS A 149 9.40 -47.23 -8.59
C LYS A 149 10.59 -48.18 -8.45
N SER A 150 11.80 -47.69 -8.65
CA SER A 150 13.03 -48.47 -8.43
C SER A 150 13.14 -48.96 -6.99
N GLN A 151 12.94 -48.08 -6.01
CA GLN A 151 12.99 -48.44 -4.59
C GLN A 151 11.93 -49.47 -4.21
N ASN A 152 10.73 -49.38 -4.80
CA ASN A 152 9.66 -50.36 -4.55
C ASN A 152 10.01 -51.77 -5.05
N GLU A 153 10.71 -51.89 -6.19
CA GLU A 153 11.20 -53.20 -6.66
C GLU A 153 12.29 -53.75 -5.72
N GLU A 154 13.24 -52.92 -5.27
CA GLU A 154 14.24 -53.35 -4.28
C GLU A 154 13.60 -53.82 -2.96
N ILE A 155 12.58 -53.09 -2.47
CA ILE A 155 11.83 -53.47 -1.26
C ILE A 155 11.13 -54.82 -1.45
N LYS A 156 10.60 -55.07 -2.66
CA LYS A 156 9.94 -56.34 -2.99
C LYS A 156 10.92 -57.51 -2.96
N ASP A 157 12.12 -57.33 -3.48
CA ASP A 157 13.18 -58.35 -3.45
C ASP A 157 13.63 -58.63 -2.00
N ILE A 158 13.84 -57.58 -1.19
CA ILE A 158 14.16 -57.70 0.24
C ILE A 158 13.05 -58.44 0.98
N HIS A 159 11.78 -58.16 0.66
CA HIS A 159 10.63 -58.82 1.26
C HIS A 159 10.62 -60.32 0.95
N GLU A 160 10.88 -60.70 -0.31
CA GLU A 160 10.95 -62.12 -0.71
C GLU A 160 12.10 -62.85 -0.01
N TYR A 161 13.26 -62.21 0.09
CA TYR A 161 14.42 -62.77 0.80
C TYR A 161 14.14 -62.94 2.30
N SER A 162 13.52 -61.95 2.93
CA SER A 162 13.12 -62.00 4.35
C SER A 162 12.13 -63.15 4.61
N LYS A 163 11.19 -63.39 3.69
CA LYS A 163 10.24 -64.51 3.78
C LYS A 163 10.94 -65.88 3.72
N LYS A 164 11.98 -66.02 2.89
CA LYS A 164 12.81 -67.23 2.82
C LYS A 164 13.55 -67.47 4.13
N ILE A 165 14.21 -66.45 4.68
CA ILE A 165 14.89 -66.53 5.99
C ILE A 165 13.91 -66.92 7.10
N GLN A 166 12.73 -66.30 7.14
CA GLN A 166 11.73 -66.59 8.17
C GLN A 166 11.25 -68.05 8.11
N THR A 167 11.08 -68.59 6.91
CA THR A 167 10.73 -70.01 6.71
C THR A 167 11.85 -70.93 7.20
N GLN A 168 13.11 -70.60 6.90
CA GLN A 168 14.28 -71.36 7.38
C GLN A 168 14.41 -71.32 8.90
N LEU A 169 14.16 -70.17 9.53
CA LEU A 169 14.17 -70.03 10.99
C LEU A 169 13.08 -70.90 11.62
N GLN A 170 11.86 -70.91 11.07
CA GLN A 170 10.78 -71.79 11.54
C GLN A 170 11.15 -73.27 11.43
N GLN A 171 11.77 -73.69 10.32
CA GLN A 171 12.26 -75.06 10.15
C GLN A 171 13.37 -75.40 11.16
N LYS A 172 14.27 -74.47 11.45
CA LYS A 172 15.32 -74.68 12.46
C LYS A 172 14.74 -74.77 13.88
N GLU A 173 13.74 -73.95 14.21
CA GLU A 173 13.05 -74.02 15.49
C GLU A 173 12.30 -75.34 15.69
N THR A 174 11.68 -75.90 14.64
CA THR A 174 11.05 -77.22 14.73
C THR A 174 12.08 -78.33 14.91
N LEU A 175 13.21 -78.27 14.21
CA LEU A 175 14.32 -79.21 14.40
C LEU A 175 14.89 -79.13 15.82
N LEU A 176 15.10 -77.92 16.36
CA LEU A 176 15.59 -77.74 17.73
C LEU A 176 14.62 -78.30 18.78
N LYS A 177 13.30 -78.20 18.54
CA LYS A 177 12.29 -78.83 19.40
C LYS A 177 12.38 -80.35 19.36
N VAL A 178 12.66 -80.94 18.19
CA VAL A 178 12.85 -82.40 18.05
C VAL A 178 14.15 -82.85 18.75
N GLU A 179 15.26 -82.11 18.59
CA GLU A 179 16.53 -82.40 19.28
C GLU A 179 16.38 -82.36 20.80
N LYS A 180 15.65 -81.39 21.35
CA LYS A 180 15.36 -81.33 22.79
C LYS A 180 14.54 -82.53 23.28
N VAL A 181 13.55 -82.98 22.52
CA VAL A 181 12.76 -84.18 22.86
C VAL A 181 13.61 -85.45 22.78
N ILE A 182 14.60 -85.51 21.88
CA ILE A 182 15.56 -86.61 21.80
C ILE A 182 16.50 -86.57 23.01
N ALA A 183 17.03 -85.39 23.37
CA ALA A 183 17.87 -85.22 24.55
C ALA A 183 17.15 -85.56 25.87
N GLU A 184 15.88 -85.17 26.03
CA GLU A 184 15.04 -85.54 27.19
C GLU A 184 14.75 -87.05 27.25
N LYS A 185 14.82 -87.78 26.12
CA LYS A 185 14.74 -89.25 26.08
C LYS A 185 16.05 -89.92 26.50
N GLU A 186 17.20 -89.29 26.26
CA GLU A 186 18.52 -89.78 26.66
C GLU A 186 18.85 -89.46 28.13
N GLU A 187 18.24 -88.42 28.72
CA GLU A 187 18.45 -87.98 30.10
C GLU A 187 17.66 -88.78 31.17
N LYS A 188 16.97 -89.86 30.80
CA LYS A 188 16.36 -90.82 31.76
C LYS A 188 17.32 -91.92 32.22
N SER A 189 18.62 -91.79 31.93
CA SER A 189 19.69 -92.64 32.47
C SER A 189 20.68 -91.81 33.30
N SER A 190 20.51 -91.86 34.62
CA SER A 190 21.43 -91.45 35.70
C SER A 190 21.29 -90.02 36.29
N PRO A 191 21.14 -89.87 37.63
CA PRO A 191 21.01 -88.58 38.31
C PRO A 191 22.30 -88.13 39.04
N VAL A 192 22.49 -86.81 39.23
CA VAL A 192 22.91 -86.11 40.48
C VAL A 192 23.26 -84.62 40.23
N GLN A 193 22.33 -83.76 40.69
CA GLN A 193 22.47 -82.53 41.51
C GLN A 193 23.46 -81.37 41.18
N LEU A 194 22.83 -80.22 40.90
CA LEU A 194 22.85 -78.95 41.67
C LEU A 194 24.13 -78.09 41.68
N LEU A 195 24.09 -76.90 41.05
CA LEU A 195 24.65 -75.69 41.66
C LEU A 195 24.01 -74.37 41.15
N LYS A 196 23.82 -73.48 42.11
CA LYS A 196 23.13 -72.17 42.11
C LYS A 196 23.82 -71.10 41.24
N GLY A 197 23.04 -70.10 40.80
CA GLY A 197 23.61 -68.82 40.33
C GLY A 197 22.60 -67.73 39.94
N LYS A 198 21.93 -67.18 40.96
CA LYS A 198 21.45 -65.78 41.16
C LYS A 198 21.22 -64.85 39.94
N TYR A 199 19.98 -64.37 39.85
CA TYR A 199 19.58 -63.10 39.23
C TYR A 199 20.37 -61.92 39.79
N ASN A 200 20.80 -61.01 38.91
CA ASN A 200 21.02 -59.60 39.24
C ASN A 200 20.33 -58.73 38.19
N ALA A 201 19.38 -57.94 38.68
CA ALA A 201 18.85 -56.76 38.01
C ALA A 201 19.82 -55.58 38.21
N ASN A 202 19.69 -54.60 37.31
CA ASN A 202 20.28 -53.26 37.32
C ASN A 202 21.70 -53.12 36.76
N ASP A 203 21.78 -52.56 35.56
CA ASP A 203 22.39 -51.24 35.36
C ASP A 203 22.03 -50.69 33.96
N HIS A 204 20.92 -49.94 33.90
CA HIS A 204 20.73 -48.97 32.82
C HIS A 204 21.70 -47.83 33.06
N LYS A 205 22.92 -47.97 32.54
CA LYS A 205 23.86 -46.85 32.45
C LYS A 205 23.28 -45.82 31.48
N HIS A 206 22.76 -44.73 32.05
CA HIS A 206 22.64 -43.48 31.33
C HIS A 206 24.02 -43.10 30.81
N SER A 207 24.14 -43.11 29.49
CA SER A 207 25.32 -42.64 28.77
C SER A 207 25.55 -41.18 29.12
N ASP A 208 26.62 -40.97 29.87
CA ASP A 208 27.34 -39.73 30.06
C ASP A 208 27.66 -39.11 28.68
N TYR A 209 26.90 -38.09 28.29
CA TYR A 209 27.27 -37.17 27.22
C TYR A 209 27.66 -35.84 27.86
N GLY A 210 28.86 -35.80 28.43
CA GLY A 210 29.61 -34.58 28.73
C GLY A 210 29.97 -33.83 27.44
N GLY A 211 28.97 -33.25 26.77
CA GLY A 211 29.16 -32.19 25.80
C GLY A 211 29.37 -30.84 26.52
N PRO A 212 30.02 -29.85 25.89
CA PRO A 212 30.19 -28.53 26.48
C PRO A 212 28.81 -27.96 26.86
N THR A 213 28.65 -27.54 28.12
CA THR A 213 27.43 -26.88 28.58
C THR A 213 27.09 -25.75 27.62
N ALA A 214 25.96 -25.86 26.94
CA ALA A 214 25.55 -24.88 25.94
C ALA A 214 25.52 -23.48 26.60
N PRO A 215 26.12 -22.45 25.97
CA PRO A 215 26.00 -21.08 26.44
C PRO A 215 24.52 -20.72 26.62
N LYS A 216 24.19 -19.85 27.59
CA LYS A 216 22.82 -19.34 27.74
C LYS A 216 22.40 -18.70 26.41
N MET A 217 21.41 -19.29 25.75
CA MET A 217 20.89 -18.79 24.48
C MET A 217 20.17 -17.47 24.73
N SER A 218 20.36 -16.52 23.81
CA SER A 218 19.57 -15.29 23.76
C SER A 218 18.10 -15.62 23.51
N THR A 219 17.19 -14.89 24.14
CA THR A 219 15.76 -15.02 23.86
C THR A 219 15.37 -14.15 22.67
N TYR A 220 14.41 -14.60 21.88
CA TYR A 220 13.89 -13.87 20.73
C TYR A 220 12.42 -13.51 20.92
N ASP A 221 12.11 -12.21 21.01
CA ASP A 221 10.77 -11.67 21.27
C ASP A 221 10.01 -11.26 19.99
N GLY A 222 10.69 -11.20 18.84
CA GLY A 222 10.11 -10.78 17.55
C GLY A 222 10.10 -9.27 17.29
N ARG A 223 10.89 -8.48 18.03
CA ARG A 223 11.05 -7.03 17.79
C ARG A 223 12.21 -6.70 16.84
N ASN A 224 13.35 -7.36 17.05
CA ASN A 224 14.58 -7.19 16.28
C ASN A 224 14.59 -8.08 15.04
N ASP A 225 15.47 -7.78 14.09
CA ASP A 225 15.64 -8.60 12.89
C ASP A 225 15.99 -10.05 13.26
N TRP A 226 15.43 -10.98 12.49
CA TRP A 226 15.57 -12.42 12.73
C TRP A 226 16.96 -12.94 12.35
N ARG A 227 17.62 -12.39 11.33
CA ARG A 227 18.88 -12.94 10.80
C ARG A 227 20.03 -12.93 11.80
N PRO A 228 20.31 -11.83 12.54
CA PRO A 228 21.41 -11.82 13.50
C PRO A 228 21.18 -12.82 14.64
N TYR A 229 19.93 -12.94 15.10
CA TYR A 229 19.55 -13.94 16.10
C TYR A 229 19.74 -15.36 15.57
N TYR A 230 19.23 -15.64 14.37
CA TYR A 230 19.32 -16.95 13.74
C TYR A 230 20.77 -17.38 13.51
N LEU A 231 21.64 -16.46 13.08
CA LEU A 231 23.07 -16.70 12.89
C LEU A 231 23.77 -17.11 14.20
N GLN A 232 23.48 -16.43 15.31
CA GLN A 232 24.01 -16.82 16.62
C GLN A 232 23.50 -18.20 17.04
N PHE A 233 22.20 -18.43 16.88
CA PHE A 233 21.56 -19.71 17.21
C PHE A 233 22.17 -20.87 16.40
N SER A 234 22.31 -20.71 15.08
CA SER A 234 22.86 -21.74 14.20
C SER A 234 24.32 -22.03 14.52
N THR A 235 25.12 -21.00 14.80
CA THR A 235 26.52 -21.15 15.19
C THR A 235 26.67 -21.97 16.48
N ILE A 236 25.81 -21.73 17.48
CA ILE A 236 25.78 -22.52 18.72
C ILE A 236 25.32 -23.95 18.44
N ALA A 237 24.27 -24.11 17.64
CA ALA A 237 23.74 -25.42 17.27
C ALA A 237 24.78 -26.28 16.53
N ASP A 238 25.56 -25.68 15.64
CA ASP A 238 26.65 -26.33 14.92
C ASP A 238 27.80 -26.70 15.86
N ARG A 239 28.22 -25.77 16.73
CA ARG A 239 29.25 -26.01 17.76
C ARG A 239 28.86 -27.15 18.71
N CYS A 240 27.59 -27.21 19.10
CA CYS A 240 27.04 -28.24 19.98
C CYS A 240 26.55 -29.49 19.22
N LYS A 241 26.72 -29.55 17.89
CA LYS A 241 26.32 -30.67 17.02
C LYS A 241 24.86 -31.11 17.18
N TRP A 242 23.97 -30.15 17.36
CA TRP A 242 22.54 -30.42 17.55
C TRP A 242 21.92 -31.00 16.29
N GLN A 243 21.18 -32.09 16.48
CA GLN A 243 20.33 -32.70 15.44
C GLN A 243 19.09 -31.83 15.20
N SER A 244 18.45 -31.97 14.04
CA SER A 244 17.31 -31.12 13.62
C SER A 244 16.18 -31.05 14.66
N GLU A 245 15.91 -32.16 15.34
CA GLU A 245 14.92 -32.23 16.43
C GLU A 245 15.35 -31.41 17.66
N GLN A 246 16.62 -31.52 18.07
CA GLN A 246 17.17 -30.74 19.18
C GLN A 246 17.20 -29.24 18.86
N ARG A 247 17.53 -28.87 17.62
CA ARG A 247 17.47 -27.49 17.14
C ARG A 247 16.07 -26.92 17.23
N LEU A 248 15.06 -27.70 16.85
CA LEU A 248 13.66 -27.29 16.95
C LEU A 248 13.26 -27.01 18.40
N TYR A 249 13.50 -27.94 19.32
CA TYR A 249 13.15 -27.76 20.74
C TYR A 249 13.88 -26.57 21.36
N LYS A 250 15.20 -26.45 21.11
CA LYS A 250 16.00 -25.34 21.62
C LYS A 250 15.57 -24.00 21.06
N LEU A 251 15.16 -23.95 19.79
CA LEU A 251 14.64 -22.73 19.19
C LEU A 251 13.33 -22.32 19.87
N ILE A 252 12.40 -23.26 20.07
CA ILE A 252 11.12 -23.01 20.75
C ILE A 252 11.33 -22.48 22.17
N GLU A 253 12.29 -23.06 22.92
CA GLU A 253 12.67 -22.60 24.27
C GLU A 253 13.13 -21.14 24.31
N CYS A 254 13.64 -20.60 23.20
CA CYS A 254 14.13 -19.23 23.12
C CYS A 254 13.07 -18.21 22.68
N LEU A 255 11.94 -18.65 22.13
CA LEU A 255 10.90 -17.74 21.64
C LEU A 255 10.11 -17.10 22.79
N ARG A 256 9.87 -15.80 22.69
CA ARG A 256 9.08 -15.00 23.65
C ARG A 256 8.04 -14.16 22.91
N ASP A 257 7.04 -13.68 23.65
CA ASP A 257 6.05 -12.69 23.22
C ASP A 257 5.52 -12.84 21.79
N LYS A 258 5.86 -11.90 20.88
CA LYS A 258 5.32 -11.84 19.52
C LYS A 258 5.83 -12.98 18.66
N ALA A 259 7.06 -13.45 18.91
CA ALA A 259 7.62 -14.63 18.26
C ALA A 259 6.93 -15.92 18.71
N LEU A 260 6.72 -16.08 20.02
CA LEU A 260 6.04 -17.27 20.56
C LEU A 260 4.57 -17.35 20.14
N LYS A 261 3.84 -16.21 20.17
CA LYS A 261 2.45 -16.12 19.66
C LYS A 261 2.37 -16.46 18.17
N PHE A 262 3.40 -16.09 17.40
CA PHE A 262 3.43 -16.42 15.98
C PHE A 262 3.62 -17.91 15.76
N TYR A 263 4.58 -18.52 16.46
CA TYR A 263 4.83 -19.96 16.42
C TYR A 263 3.56 -20.76 16.75
N SER A 264 2.86 -20.42 17.84
CA SER A 264 1.64 -21.15 18.26
C SER A 264 0.50 -21.05 17.26
N SER A 265 0.46 -19.98 16.44
CA SER A 265 -0.53 -19.81 15.38
C SER A 265 -0.24 -20.59 14.08
N ARG A 266 0.93 -21.26 13.96
CA ARG A 266 1.30 -22.00 12.75
C ARG A 266 0.67 -23.42 12.74
N PRO A 267 0.44 -24.04 11.58
CA PRO A 267 -0.01 -25.43 11.50
C PRO A 267 0.99 -26.42 12.13
N LYS A 268 0.51 -27.55 12.66
CA LYS A 268 1.36 -28.58 13.30
C LYS A 268 2.53 -29.03 12.43
N LEU A 269 2.31 -29.16 11.11
CA LEU A 269 3.35 -29.53 10.16
C LEU A 269 4.57 -28.58 10.19
N VAL A 270 4.32 -27.28 10.41
CA VAL A 270 5.38 -26.27 10.54
C VAL A 270 5.96 -26.27 11.96
N GLN A 271 5.13 -26.53 12.97
CA GLN A 271 5.59 -26.57 14.37
C GLN A 271 6.55 -27.74 14.66
N THR A 272 6.46 -28.84 13.91
CA THR A 272 7.27 -30.06 14.08
C THR A 272 8.48 -30.14 13.15
N ASN A 273 8.69 -29.15 12.27
CA ASN A 273 9.78 -29.16 11.30
C ASN A 273 10.64 -27.89 11.46
N TYR A 274 11.92 -28.09 11.82
CA TYR A 274 12.87 -27.01 12.07
C TYR A 274 13.03 -26.08 10.87
N GLU A 275 13.27 -26.62 9.67
CA GLU A 275 13.53 -25.83 8.47
C GLU A 275 12.31 -25.00 8.05
N SER A 276 11.13 -25.61 8.11
CA SER A 276 9.86 -24.96 7.83
C SER A 276 9.59 -23.83 8.81
N LEU A 277 9.88 -24.04 10.09
CA LEU A 277 9.75 -23.02 11.11
C LEU A 277 10.71 -21.85 10.85
N CYS A 278 12.00 -22.12 10.64
CA CYS A 278 13.01 -21.08 10.37
C CYS A 278 12.64 -20.24 9.15
N LYS A 279 12.17 -20.87 8.06
CA LYS A 279 11.68 -20.15 6.87
C LYS A 279 10.53 -19.21 7.19
N LYS A 280 9.54 -19.65 7.99
CA LYS A 280 8.41 -18.80 8.39
C LYS A 280 8.80 -17.68 9.35
N MET A 281 9.82 -17.91 10.18
CA MET A 281 10.37 -16.86 11.05
C MET A 281 11.10 -15.80 10.22
N GLU A 282 11.92 -16.22 9.25
CA GLU A 282 12.57 -15.34 8.28
C GLU A 282 11.54 -14.54 7.45
N GLU A 283 10.51 -15.17 6.90
CA GLU A 283 9.48 -14.47 6.12
C GLU A 283 8.75 -13.37 6.92
N ARG A 284 8.57 -13.55 8.24
CA ARG A 284 7.80 -12.62 9.07
C ARG A 284 8.65 -11.59 9.79
N PHE A 285 9.84 -12.01 10.22
CA PHE A 285 10.68 -11.23 11.11
C PHE A 285 12.07 -10.94 10.52
N GLY A 286 12.43 -11.59 9.41
CA GLY A 286 13.57 -11.21 8.58
C GLY A 286 13.21 -9.92 7.87
N ARG A 287 13.58 -8.78 8.44
CA ARG A 287 13.34 -7.49 7.80
C ARG A 287 14.22 -7.41 6.56
N LYS A 288 13.60 -7.41 5.39
CA LYS A 288 14.08 -6.70 4.22
C LYS A 288 12.97 -5.74 3.87
N GLU A 289 13.22 -4.45 4.06
CA GLU A 289 12.34 -3.45 3.46
C GLU A 289 12.31 -3.71 1.96
N PRO A 290 11.15 -3.60 1.28
CA PRO A 290 11.10 -3.80 -0.16
C PRO A 290 12.12 -2.87 -0.86
N PRO A 291 12.78 -3.29 -1.95
CA PRO A 291 13.84 -2.50 -2.59
C PRO A 291 13.44 -1.07 -2.99
N HIS A 292 12.15 -0.81 -3.25
CA HIS A 292 11.67 0.55 -3.51
C HIS A 292 11.57 1.44 -2.26
N ILE A 293 11.32 0.84 -1.08
CA ILE A 293 11.35 1.54 0.21
C ILE A 293 12.81 1.83 0.60
N VAL A 294 13.71 0.85 0.43
CA VAL A 294 15.14 1.02 0.70
C VAL A 294 15.74 2.13 -0.18
N ARG A 295 15.42 2.14 -1.48
CA ARG A 295 15.86 3.23 -2.38
C ARG A 295 15.36 4.60 -1.96
N ARG A 296 14.15 4.69 -1.39
CA ARG A 296 13.62 5.94 -0.83
C ARG A 296 14.35 6.36 0.43
N LEU A 297 14.63 5.41 1.34
CA LEU A 297 15.44 5.67 2.54
C LEU A 297 16.86 6.13 2.19
N LEU A 298 17.45 5.56 1.13
CA LEU A 298 18.75 5.97 0.59
C LEU A 298 18.70 7.39 0.01
N GLN A 299 17.61 7.74 -0.69
CA GLN A 299 17.43 9.10 -1.23
C GLN A 299 17.25 10.17 -0.14
N ASP A 300 16.57 9.79 0.96
CA ASP A 300 16.32 10.68 2.10
C ASP A 300 17.47 10.63 3.14
N LEU A 301 18.53 9.87 2.86
CA LEU A 301 19.65 9.63 3.77
C LEU A 301 20.44 10.91 4.03
N LYS A 302 20.65 11.22 5.32
CA LYS A 302 21.51 12.32 5.78
C LYS A 302 22.34 11.84 6.97
N GLN A 303 23.56 12.38 7.07
CA GLN A 303 24.43 12.13 8.22
C GLN A 303 23.82 12.79 9.47
N GLU A 304 23.74 12.04 10.57
CA GLU A 304 23.26 12.56 11.84
C GLU A 304 24.36 13.36 12.58
N GLN A 305 23.98 14.25 13.51
CA GLN A 305 24.94 15.14 14.19
C GLN A 305 25.93 14.39 15.11
N GLU A 306 25.59 13.17 15.52
CA GLU A 306 26.40 12.31 16.40
C GLU A 306 27.02 11.11 15.66
N GLU A 307 26.79 10.98 14.36
CA GLU A 307 27.25 9.86 13.55
C GLU A 307 28.62 10.14 12.92
N SER A 308 29.57 9.22 13.12
CA SER A 308 30.87 9.33 12.47
C SER A 308 30.78 9.12 10.96
N LEU A 309 31.77 9.60 10.21
CA LEU A 309 31.81 9.40 8.75
C LEU A 309 31.87 7.92 8.35
N GLU A 310 32.48 7.08 9.19
CA GLU A 310 32.62 5.65 8.95
C GLU A 310 31.29 4.92 9.14
N GLU A 311 30.57 5.22 10.23
CA GLU A 311 29.21 4.70 10.48
C GLU A 311 28.21 5.16 9.41
N PHE A 312 28.33 6.40 8.95
CA PHE A 312 27.50 6.92 7.86
C PHE A 312 27.74 6.17 6.54
N ALA A 313 29.01 5.95 6.18
CA ALA A 313 29.38 5.22 4.97
C ALA A 313 28.93 3.75 5.00
N GLU A 314 29.05 3.09 6.16
CA GLU A 314 28.57 1.72 6.35
C GLU A 314 27.05 1.63 6.15
N ARG A 315 26.30 2.59 6.71
CA ARG A 315 24.85 2.67 6.57
C ARG A 315 24.41 2.99 5.13
N GLU A 316 25.12 3.87 4.44
CA GLU A 316 24.89 4.15 3.01
C GLU A 316 25.12 2.89 2.16
N GLN A 317 26.22 2.17 2.41
CA GLN A 317 26.57 0.96 1.67
C GLN A 317 25.58 -0.18 1.92
N GLU A 318 25.13 -0.35 3.16
CA GLU A 318 24.11 -1.35 3.52
C GLU A 318 22.78 -1.07 2.79
N LEU A 319 22.31 0.18 2.84
CA LEU A 319 21.08 0.59 2.13
C LEU A 319 21.22 0.49 0.60
N ALA A 320 22.39 0.79 0.04
CA ALA A 320 22.64 0.63 -1.40
C ALA A 320 22.56 -0.84 -1.81
N THR A 321 23.18 -1.74 -1.04
CA THR A 321 23.17 -3.19 -1.28
C THR A 321 21.76 -3.77 -1.19
N ASP A 322 20.98 -3.35 -0.20
CA ASP A 322 19.60 -3.80 -0.01
C ASP A 322 18.62 -3.18 -1.02
N GLY A 323 18.90 -1.97 -1.52
CA GLY A 323 18.08 -1.26 -2.50
C GLY A 323 18.28 -1.74 -3.94
N TYR A 324 19.45 -2.30 -4.24
CA TYR A 324 19.84 -2.79 -5.57
C TYR A 324 20.40 -4.23 -5.50
N PRO A 325 19.56 -5.23 -5.19
CA PRO A 325 20.02 -6.63 -5.04
C PRO A 325 20.49 -7.30 -6.34
N ASP A 326 20.18 -6.70 -7.52
CA ASP A 326 20.51 -7.26 -8.84
C ASP A 326 21.80 -6.67 -9.46
N THR A 327 22.48 -5.75 -8.78
CA THR A 327 23.75 -5.20 -9.26
C THR A 327 24.93 -6.01 -8.73
N PRO A 328 25.86 -6.49 -9.59
CA PRO A 328 27.11 -7.08 -9.13
C PRO A 328 27.91 -6.05 -8.35
N GLY A 329 28.31 -6.40 -7.12
CA GLY A 329 29.12 -5.55 -6.24
C GLY A 329 30.56 -5.40 -6.67
#